data_AF-A0A7K3NQD1-F1
#
_entry.id   AF-A0A7K3NQD1-F1
#
_cell.length_a   1.000
_cell.length_b   1.000
_cell.length_c   1.000
_cell.angle_alpha   90.00
_cell.angle_beta   90.00
_cell.angle_gamma   90.00
#
_symmetry.space_group_name_H-M   'P 1'
#
loop_
_entity.id
_entity.type
_entity.pdbx_description
1 polymer ?
#
loop_
_entity_poly.entity_id
_entity_poly.type
_entity_poly.pdbx_seq_one_letter_code
_entity_poly.pdbx_strand_id
1 'polypeptide(L)'
;MRKIVPQAVQAGGFTSFHADMGGLLHLMRRTMAENGPLPEGGVLAEQVFLGQGYELRLVCRQGGARPILACMEKPVPHQVSLGRLDKDGRVRVSSYGLRLFYDFLAELEVLDRFCLDLEKALTLHQCGGGPPGTGGEGMPRPGNGGRSALH
;
A
#
# COMPACT_ATOMS: atom_id res chain seq x y z
N MET A 1 3.59 -16.49 -28.01
CA MET A 1 3.24 -17.86 -27.55
C MET A 1 2.65 -17.75 -26.15
N ARG A 2 1.35 -18.00 -25.95
CA ARG A 2 0.72 -17.93 -24.62
C ARG A 2 1.02 -19.25 -23.89
N LYS A 3 1.85 -19.21 -22.84
CA LYS A 3 2.02 -20.36 -21.93
C LYS A 3 0.68 -20.56 -21.21
N ILE A 4 0.01 -21.67 -21.51
CA ILE A 4 -1.19 -22.10 -20.78
C ILE A 4 -0.68 -22.62 -19.42
N VAL A 5 -0.67 -21.75 -18.42
CA VAL A 5 -0.37 -22.14 -17.05
C VAL A 5 -1.56 -22.96 -16.52
N PRO A 6 -1.36 -24.11 -15.85
CA PRO A 6 -2.44 -24.96 -15.37
C PRO A 6 -3.37 -24.22 -14.39
N GLN A 7 -4.67 -24.16 -14.69
CA GLN A 7 -5.67 -23.43 -13.88
C GLN A 7 -5.74 -23.89 -12.41
N ALA A 8 -5.40 -25.16 -12.11
CA ALA A 8 -5.43 -25.69 -10.75
C ALA A 8 -4.32 -25.15 -9.83
N VAL A 9 -3.14 -24.82 -10.39
CA VAL A 9 -2.03 -24.21 -9.65
C VAL A 9 -2.30 -22.72 -9.42
N GLN A 10 -3.01 -22.07 -10.34
CA GLN A 10 -3.42 -20.67 -10.20
C GLN A 10 -4.51 -20.43 -9.16
N ALA A 11 -5.33 -21.44 -8.85
CA ALA A 11 -6.40 -21.31 -7.87
C ALA A 11 -5.86 -21.13 -6.44
N GLY A 12 -4.84 -21.91 -6.05
CA GLY A 12 -4.22 -21.82 -4.73
C GLY A 12 -3.45 -20.51 -4.51
N GLY A 13 -2.67 -20.09 -5.52
CA GLY A 13 -1.89 -18.84 -5.46
C GLY A 13 -2.75 -17.58 -5.44
N PHE A 14 -3.92 -17.60 -6.11
CA PHE A 14 -4.84 -16.47 -6.03
C PHE A 14 -5.52 -16.35 -4.67
N THR A 15 -5.84 -17.45 -4.00
CA THR A 15 -6.48 -17.41 -2.68
C THR A 15 -5.55 -16.82 -1.61
N SER A 16 -4.28 -17.22 -1.58
CA SER A 16 -3.30 -16.62 -0.66
C SER A 16 -3.08 -15.14 -0.97
N PHE A 17 -2.85 -14.81 -2.24
CA PHE A 17 -2.72 -13.42 -2.69
C PHE A 17 -3.92 -12.55 -2.31
N HIS A 18 -5.14 -13.08 -2.47
CA HIS A 18 -6.37 -12.37 -2.11
C HIS A 18 -6.43 -12.07 -0.61
N ALA A 19 -6.09 -13.07 0.22
CA ALA A 19 -6.05 -12.91 1.67
C ALA A 19 -4.99 -11.88 2.09
N ASP A 20 -3.77 -11.97 1.55
CA ASP A 20 -2.65 -11.09 1.86
C ASP A 20 -2.94 -9.64 1.44
N MET A 21 -3.44 -9.45 0.21
CA MET A 21 -3.87 -8.14 -0.26
C MET A 21 -5.00 -7.58 0.61
N GLY A 22 -5.98 -8.40 0.97
CA GLY A 22 -7.02 -8.01 1.92
C GLY A 22 -6.45 -7.52 3.25
N GLY A 23 -5.52 -8.29 3.83
CA GLY A 23 -4.79 -7.93 5.04
C GLY A 23 -4.07 -6.58 4.93
N LEU A 24 -3.37 -6.35 3.82
CA LEU A 24 -2.64 -5.12 3.58
C LEU A 24 -3.59 -3.92 3.47
N LEU A 25 -4.71 -4.05 2.75
CA LEU A 25 -5.67 -2.96 2.62
C LEU A 25 -6.33 -2.62 3.96
N HIS A 26 -6.65 -3.62 4.77
CA HIS A 26 -7.13 -3.41 6.14
C HIS A 26 -6.09 -2.75 7.04
N LEU A 27 -4.81 -3.10 6.87
CA LEU A 27 -3.71 -2.46 7.55
C LEU A 27 -3.58 -0.98 7.16
N MET A 28 -3.56 -0.67 5.86
CA MET A 28 -3.53 0.72 5.38
C MET A 28 -4.66 1.56 6.00
N ARG A 29 -5.88 1.01 6.07
CA ARG A 29 -7.01 1.66 6.74
C ARG A 29 -6.76 1.90 8.23
N ARG A 30 -6.12 0.96 8.93
CA ARG A 30 -5.80 1.14 10.35
C ARG A 30 -4.78 2.27 10.54
N THR A 31 -3.73 2.29 9.73
CA THR A 31 -2.73 3.37 9.72
C THR A 31 -3.38 4.73 9.44
N MET A 32 -4.39 4.80 8.58
CA MET A 32 -5.17 6.03 8.36
C MET A 32 -5.92 6.49 9.61
N ALA A 33 -6.59 5.57 10.30
CA ALA A 33 -7.36 5.90 11.49
C ALA A 33 -6.46 6.43 12.63
N GLU A 34 -5.23 5.96 12.70
CA GLU A 34 -4.22 6.38 13.68
C GLU A 34 -3.60 7.75 13.34
N ASN A 35 -3.50 8.12 12.06
CA ASN A 35 -2.86 9.38 11.61
C ASN A 35 -3.79 10.61 11.57
N GLY A 36 -5.07 10.47 11.93
CA GLY A 36 -6.00 11.59 12.04
C GLY A 36 -6.59 12.07 10.70
N PRO A 37 -7.36 13.18 10.69
CA PRO A 37 -8.08 13.64 9.51
C PRO A 37 -7.13 14.14 8.43
N LEU A 38 -7.30 13.60 7.21
CA LEU A 38 -6.49 13.91 6.03
C LEU A 38 -7.04 15.16 5.31
N PRO A 39 -6.17 15.96 4.68
CA PRO A 39 -6.57 17.18 3.96
C PRO A 39 -7.46 16.86 2.75
N GLU A 40 -8.52 17.66 2.55
CA GLU A 40 -9.53 17.44 1.51
C GLU A 40 -8.92 17.25 0.10
N GLY A 41 -9.34 16.16 -0.56
CA GLY A 41 -8.92 15.83 -1.93
C GLY A 41 -7.57 15.10 -2.02
N GLY A 42 -6.96 14.76 -0.88
CA GLY A 42 -5.66 14.13 -0.80
C GLY A 42 -5.64 12.60 -0.94
N VAL A 43 -4.43 12.05 -0.93
CA VAL A 43 -4.18 10.63 -0.71
C VAL A 43 -4.42 10.34 0.76
N LEU A 44 -5.32 9.40 1.04
CA LEU A 44 -5.68 8.99 2.40
C LEU A 44 -4.62 8.07 3.00
N ALA A 45 -4.16 7.11 2.22
CA ALA A 45 -3.03 6.26 2.56
C ALA A 45 -2.30 5.85 1.30
N GLU A 46 -1.00 5.63 1.45
CA GLU A 46 -0.13 5.14 0.42
C GLU A 46 0.78 4.04 0.98
N GLN A 47 0.95 2.98 0.20
CA GLN A 47 1.97 1.98 0.40
C GLN A 47 2.77 1.84 -0.89
N VAL A 48 4.08 1.97 -0.82
CA VAL A 48 4.98 1.86 -1.98
C VAL A 48 5.75 0.55 -1.91
N PHE A 49 5.84 -0.14 -3.03
CA PHE A 49 6.66 -1.32 -3.25
C PHE A 49 7.68 -1.03 -4.35
N LEU A 50 8.95 -1.03 -3.96
CA LEU A 50 10.11 -0.86 -4.84
C LEU A 50 10.82 -2.20 -4.96
N GLY A 51 10.29 -3.07 -5.83
CA GLY A 51 10.84 -4.40 -6.02
C GLY A 51 11.73 -4.51 -7.25
N GLN A 52 12.38 -5.66 -7.40
CA GLN A 52 13.23 -5.90 -8.56
C GLN A 52 12.38 -6.07 -9.83
N GLY A 53 12.41 -5.05 -10.69
CA GLY A 53 11.72 -5.05 -11.98
C GLY A 53 10.29 -4.49 -11.94
N TYR A 54 9.84 -3.93 -10.82
CA TYR A 54 8.55 -3.26 -10.72
C TYR A 54 8.57 -2.11 -9.72
N GLU A 55 7.69 -1.14 -9.96
CA GLU A 55 7.42 -0.04 -9.03
C GLU A 55 5.92 0.10 -8.92
N LEU A 56 5.40 -0.11 -7.71
CA LEU A 56 3.96 -0.17 -7.46
C LEU A 56 3.61 0.68 -6.24
N ARG A 57 2.55 1.46 -6.37
CA ARG A 57 1.96 2.26 -5.30
C ARG A 57 0.52 1.83 -5.10
N LEU A 58 0.18 1.42 -3.88
CA LEU A 58 -1.19 1.24 -3.45
C LEU A 58 -1.66 2.55 -2.84
N VAL A 59 -2.71 3.13 -3.39
CA VAL A 59 -3.19 4.46 -3.01
C VAL A 59 -4.66 4.37 -2.66
N CYS A 60 -5.02 4.79 -1.46
CA CYS A 60 -6.40 5.10 -1.11
C CYS A 60 -6.62 6.59 -1.30
N ARG A 61 -7.57 7.01 -2.14
CA ARG A 61 -7.84 8.42 -2.42
C ARG A 61 -9.07 8.92 -1.69
N GLN A 62 -9.04 10.19 -1.28
CA GLN A 62 -10.21 10.90 -0.80
C GLN A 62 -11.05 11.36 -2.00
N GLY A 63 -12.37 11.16 -1.94
CA GLY A 63 -13.30 11.60 -2.98
C GLY A 63 -14.19 10.48 -3.51
N GLY A 64 -15.42 10.85 -3.91
CA GLY A 64 -16.42 9.92 -4.46
C GLY A 64 -16.61 8.65 -3.61
N ALA A 65 -16.40 7.50 -4.24
CA ALA A 65 -16.50 6.19 -3.60
C ALA A 65 -15.28 5.77 -2.77
N ARG A 66 -14.29 6.65 -2.53
CA ARG A 66 -13.03 6.37 -1.81
C ARG A 66 -12.31 5.12 -2.35
N PRO A 67 -11.89 5.13 -3.62
CA PRO A 67 -11.29 3.95 -4.24
C PRO A 67 -9.91 3.65 -3.67
N ILE A 68 -9.60 2.36 -3.64
CA ILE A 68 -8.26 1.82 -3.38
C ILE A 68 -7.71 1.35 -4.72
N LEU A 69 -6.57 1.89 -5.11
CA LEU A 69 -5.98 1.71 -6.42
C LEU A 69 -4.59 1.10 -6.29
N ALA A 70 -4.29 0.11 -7.13
CA ALA A 70 -2.92 -0.26 -7.48
C ALA A 70 -2.48 0.60 -8.67
N CYS A 71 -1.43 1.37 -8.50
CA CYS A 71 -0.79 2.18 -9.53
C CYS A 71 0.61 1.62 -9.77
N MET A 72 0.82 0.96 -10.89
CA MET A 72 2.14 0.52 -11.30
C MET A 72 2.78 1.60 -12.17
N GLU A 73 4.00 2.00 -11.85
CA GLU A 73 4.78 2.99 -12.61
C GLU A 73 5.79 2.29 -13.53
N LYS A 74 6.35 1.14 -13.10
CA LYS A 74 7.27 0.29 -13.87
C LYS A 74 6.88 -1.18 -13.76
N PRO A 75 7.09 -2.01 -14.81
CA PRO A 75 7.74 -1.69 -16.08
C PRO A 75 6.85 -0.95 -17.09
N VAL A 76 5.54 -1.04 -16.95
CA VAL A 76 4.56 -0.35 -17.79
C VAL A 76 3.52 0.32 -16.89
N PRO A 77 3.17 1.59 -17.13
CA PRO A 77 2.13 2.27 -16.38
C PRO A 77 0.80 1.53 -16.45
N HIS A 78 0.26 1.15 -15.30
CA HIS A 78 -1.03 0.48 -15.23
C HIS A 78 -1.75 0.81 -13.93
N GLN A 79 -3.07 0.87 -13.99
CA GLN A 79 -3.89 1.20 -12.83
C GLN A 79 -5.08 0.25 -12.71
N VAL A 80 -5.24 -0.34 -11.53
CA VAL A 80 -6.34 -1.26 -11.23
C VAL A 80 -7.02 -0.85 -9.92
N SER A 81 -8.36 -0.84 -9.91
CA SER A 81 -9.10 -0.68 -8.67
C SER A 81 -9.15 -1.99 -7.90
N LEU A 82 -8.57 -2.00 -6.71
CA LEU A 82 -8.54 -3.17 -5.82
C LEU A 82 -9.76 -3.22 -4.89
N GLY A 83 -10.49 -2.12 -4.78
CA GLY A 83 -11.62 -2.00 -3.87
C GLY A 83 -11.93 -0.55 -3.53
N ARG A 84 -12.60 -0.36 -2.40
CA ARG A 84 -13.00 0.96 -1.90
C ARG A 84 -13.18 0.96 -0.39
N LEU A 85 -13.20 2.15 0.20
CA LEU A 85 -13.72 2.35 1.56
C LEU A 85 -15.22 2.64 1.51
N ASP A 86 -16.00 1.98 2.37
CA ASP A 86 -17.40 2.35 2.57
C ASP A 86 -17.55 3.60 3.46
N LYS A 87 -18.80 4.00 3.70
CA LYS A 87 -19.14 5.20 4.49
C LYS A 87 -18.61 5.11 5.93
N ASP A 88 -18.51 3.90 6.47
CA ASP A 88 -18.00 3.62 7.81
C ASP A 88 -16.47 3.49 7.83
N GLY A 89 -15.80 3.70 6.68
CA GLY A 89 -14.37 3.56 6.53
C GLY A 89 -13.90 2.11 6.60
N ARG A 90 -14.77 1.13 6.30
CA ARG A 90 -14.39 -0.28 6.18
C ARG A 90 -13.94 -0.57 4.76
N VAL A 91 -12.94 -1.43 4.62
CA VAL A 91 -12.42 -1.85 3.33
C VAL A 91 -13.39 -2.84 2.69
N ARG A 92 -13.77 -2.55 1.44
CA ARG A 92 -14.50 -3.44 0.54
C ARG A 92 -13.56 -3.83 -0.59
N VAL A 93 -12.99 -5.02 -0.46
CA VAL A 93 -12.09 -5.62 -1.44
C VAL A 93 -12.90 -6.05 -2.68
N SER A 94 -12.40 -5.74 -3.86
CA SER A 94 -12.94 -6.19 -5.14
C SER A 94 -12.21 -7.45 -5.59
N SER A 95 -12.84 -8.63 -5.48
CA SER A 95 -12.23 -9.89 -5.93
C SER A 95 -11.90 -9.86 -7.43
N TYR A 96 -12.74 -9.21 -8.23
CA TYR A 96 -12.48 -9.01 -9.67
C TYR A 96 -11.25 -8.12 -9.89
N GLY A 97 -11.16 -7.00 -9.16
CA GLY A 97 -10.01 -6.09 -9.25
C GLY A 97 -8.71 -6.74 -8.81
N LEU A 98 -8.73 -7.49 -7.70
CA LEU A 98 -7.58 -8.29 -7.27
C LEU A 98 -7.19 -9.35 -8.29
N ARG A 99 -8.16 -9.97 -8.97
CA ARG A 99 -7.88 -10.97 -10.00
C ARG A 99 -7.19 -10.35 -11.21
N LEU A 100 -7.69 -9.23 -11.72
CA LEU A 100 -7.04 -8.50 -12.81
C LEU A 100 -5.62 -8.09 -12.44
N PHE A 101 -5.42 -7.62 -11.21
CA PHE A 101 -4.11 -7.21 -10.73
C PHE A 101 -3.15 -8.41 -10.59
N TYR A 102 -3.63 -9.54 -10.07
CA TYR A 102 -2.87 -10.80 -10.00
C TYR A 102 -2.44 -11.28 -11.39
N ASP A 103 -3.38 -11.35 -12.33
CA ASP A 103 -3.12 -11.81 -13.69
C ASP A 103 -2.13 -10.87 -14.40
N PHE A 104 -2.23 -9.55 -14.16
CA PHE A 104 -1.28 -8.55 -14.68
C PHE A 104 0.14 -8.73 -14.13
N LEU A 105 0.30 -8.93 -12.81
CA LEU A 105 1.60 -9.20 -12.21
C LEU A 105 2.21 -10.51 -12.72
N ALA A 106 1.37 -11.52 -12.97
CA ALA A 106 1.80 -12.79 -13.54
C ALA A 106 2.27 -12.64 -14.99
N GLU A 107 1.55 -11.87 -15.80
CA GLU A 107 1.91 -11.56 -17.19
C GLU A 107 3.25 -10.83 -17.28
N LEU A 108 3.53 -9.95 -16.32
CA LEU A 108 4.80 -9.23 -16.21
C LEU A 108 5.93 -10.04 -15.56
N GLU A 109 5.68 -11.30 -15.16
CA GLU A 109 6.65 -12.17 -14.49
C GLU A 109 7.24 -11.57 -13.20
N VAL A 110 6.47 -10.73 -12.50
CA VAL A 110 6.85 -10.09 -11.22
C VAL A 110 6.01 -10.56 -10.04
N LEU A 111 4.96 -11.36 -10.28
CA LEU A 111 4.03 -11.84 -9.25
C LEU A 111 4.75 -12.45 -8.04
N ASP A 112 5.63 -13.43 -8.24
CA ASP A 112 6.28 -14.13 -7.13
C ASP A 112 7.10 -13.18 -6.26
N ARG A 113 7.80 -12.23 -6.88
CA ARG A 113 8.60 -11.23 -6.16
C ARG A 113 7.70 -10.27 -5.38
N PHE A 114 6.60 -9.84 -5.99
CA PHE A 114 5.62 -9.01 -5.32
C PHE A 114 4.97 -9.73 -4.13
N CYS A 115 4.59 -11.00 -4.28
CA CYS A 115 4.04 -11.80 -3.19
C CYS A 115 5.02 -11.89 -2.00
N LEU A 116 6.31 -12.08 -2.25
CA LEU A 116 7.34 -12.07 -1.20
C LEU A 116 7.44 -10.71 -0.50
N ASP A 117 7.40 -9.61 -1.26
CA ASP A 117 7.46 -8.27 -0.68
C ASP A 117 6.18 -7.91 0.09
N LEU A 118 5.03 -8.39 -0.37
CA LEU A 118 3.74 -8.29 0.32
C LEU A 118 3.76 -9.04 1.65
N GLU A 119 4.22 -10.29 1.67
CA GLU A 119 4.34 -11.10 2.88
C GLU A 119 5.29 -10.42 3.90
N LYS A 120 6.42 -9.88 3.44
CA LYS A 120 7.35 -9.11 4.29
C LYS A 120 6.67 -7.87 4.86
N ALA A 121 5.95 -7.10 4.04
CA ALA A 121 5.24 -5.91 4.51
C ALA A 121 4.22 -6.27 5.59
N LEU A 122 3.42 -7.32 5.38
CA LEU A 122 2.47 -7.81 6.37
C LEU A 122 3.14 -8.27 7.67
N THR A 123 4.26 -8.98 7.57
CA THR A 123 5.02 -9.47 8.72
C THR A 123 5.60 -8.32 9.55
N LEU A 124 6.21 -7.32 8.90
CA LEU A 124 6.78 -6.14 9.58
C LEU A 124 5.74 -5.41 10.43
N HIS A 125 4.52 -5.31 9.93
CA HIS A 125 3.42 -4.65 10.64
C HIS A 125 2.78 -5.51 11.73
N GLN A 126 2.82 -6.84 11.61
CA GLN A 126 2.39 -7.74 12.68
C GLN A 126 3.39 -7.80 13.84
N CYS A 127 4.69 -7.62 13.56
CA CYS A 127 5.76 -7.65 14.56
C CYS A 127 6.06 -6.31 15.27
N GLY A 128 5.31 -5.23 14.99
CA GLY A 128 5.40 -3.98 15.75
C GLY A 128 6.40 -2.93 15.22
N GLY A 129 6.72 -2.94 13.92
CA GLY A 129 7.49 -1.86 13.30
C GLY A 129 6.62 -0.63 13.03
N GLY A 130 6.88 0.48 13.73
CA GLY A 130 6.35 1.80 13.37
C GLY A 130 6.70 2.19 11.92
N PRO A 131 6.09 3.25 11.38
CA PRO A 131 6.31 3.66 9.99
C PRO A 131 7.82 3.82 9.72
N PRO A 132 8.32 3.48 8.51
CA PRO A 132 9.68 3.83 8.13
C PRO A 132 9.80 5.35 8.26
N GLY A 133 10.53 5.78 9.28
CA GLY A 133 10.77 7.17 9.55
C GLY A 133 11.32 7.80 8.28
N THR A 134 10.58 8.79 7.76
CA THR A 134 11.21 9.90 7.06
C THR A 134 12.37 10.33 7.94
N GLY A 135 13.59 10.16 7.45
CA GLY A 135 14.81 10.58 8.12
C GLY A 135 14.78 12.09 8.33
N GLY A 136 14.14 12.52 9.42
CA GLY A 136 14.36 13.80 10.04
C GLY A 136 15.66 13.70 10.80
N GLU A 137 16.77 13.94 10.10
CA GLU A 137 18.01 14.33 10.76
C GLU A 137 17.69 15.51 11.68
N GLY A 138 17.72 15.22 12.98
CA GLY A 138 17.59 16.21 14.03
C GLY A 138 18.78 17.16 13.96
N MET A 139 18.57 18.34 13.40
CA MET A 139 19.42 19.48 13.72
C MET A 139 19.00 20.02 15.09
N PRO A 140 19.92 20.04 16.09
CA PRO A 140 19.63 20.65 17.37
C PRO A 140 19.43 22.16 17.19
N ARG A 141 18.29 22.66 17.67
CA ARG A 141 18.07 24.11 17.82
C ARG A 141 19.03 24.62 18.90
N PRO A 142 19.94 25.57 18.60
CA PRO A 142 20.70 26.24 19.65
C PRO A 142 19.74 27.02 20.55
N GLY A 143 19.92 26.82 21.85
CA GLY A 143 19.07 27.29 22.93
C GLY A 143 18.87 28.79 22.94
N ASN A 144 17.62 29.16 23.25
CA ASN A 144 17.21 30.52 23.54
C ASN A 144 17.73 30.89 24.95
N GLY A 145 18.94 31.46 25.00
CA GLY A 145 19.53 32.00 26.21
C GLY A 145 18.92 33.36 26.52
N GLY A 146 17.86 33.37 27.32
CA GLY A 146 17.32 34.56 27.92
C GLY A 146 18.38 35.29 28.76
N ARG A 147 18.48 36.60 28.57
CA ARG A 147 18.95 37.52 29.61
C ARG A 147 17.88 38.59 29.80
N SER A 148 17.07 38.36 30.81
CA SER A 148 16.34 39.40 31.50
C SER A 148 17.31 40.32 32.24
N ALA A 149 16.94 41.60 32.22
CA ALA A 149 16.87 42.50 33.37
C ALA A 149 18.07 43.42 33.70
N LEU A 150 17.69 44.70 33.80
CA LEU A 150 18.03 45.71 34.83
C LEU A 150 19.04 46.82 34.49
N HIS A 151 18.49 48.03 34.64
CA HIS A 151 19.08 49.37 34.83
C HIS A 151 19.66 50.08 33.60
#